data_AF-A0A7Y5HAM3-F1
#
_entry.id   AF-A0A7Y5HAM3-F1
#
_cell.length_a   1.000
_cell.length_b   1.000
_cell.length_c   1.000
_cell.angle_alpha   90.00
_cell.angle_beta   90.00
_cell.angle_gamma   90.00
#
_symmetry.space_group_name_H-M   'P 1'
#
loop_
_entity.id
_entity.type
_entity.pdbx_description
1 polymer ?
#
loop_
_entity_poly.entity_id
_entity_poly.type
_entity_poly.pdbx_seq_one_letter_code
_entity_poly.pdbx_strand_id
1 'polypeptide(L)'
;MKFLRALIAVPIWFLVGGTVLWLGAKYSGIFAGLLCSAAVLLPFAYVLISTFYPAWGDTKCPRCGKPALQRPDPKVALGVRCTACGFEDPEMYRAYLDEM
;
A
#
# COMPACT_ATOMS: atom_id res chain seq x y z
N MET A 1 -16.81 -0.08 4.27
CA MET A 1 -15.99 0.59 5.31
C MET A 1 -14.79 1.40 4.78
N LYS A 2 -14.13 1.01 3.67
CA LYS A 2 -12.99 1.75 3.08
C LYS A 2 -13.33 3.21 2.69
N PHE A 3 -14.49 3.44 2.07
CA PHE A 3 -14.94 4.77 1.63
C PHE A 3 -15.20 5.77 2.76
N LEU A 4 -15.75 5.32 3.90
CA LEU A 4 -16.09 6.20 5.02
C LEU A 4 -14.82 6.75 5.70
N ARG A 5 -13.75 5.95 5.78
CA ARG A 5 -12.46 6.37 6.34
C ARG A 5 -11.74 7.37 5.43
N ALA A 6 -11.81 7.18 4.11
CA ALA A 6 -11.25 8.12 3.14
C ALA A 6 -11.98 9.48 3.19
N LEU A 7 -13.31 9.48 3.32
CA LEU A 7 -14.13 10.69 3.42
C LEU A 7 -13.80 11.56 4.64
N ILE A 8 -13.33 10.97 5.73
CA ILE A 8 -12.93 11.70 6.95
C ILE A 8 -11.45 12.12 6.87
N ALA A 9 -10.59 11.28 6.29
CA ALA A 9 -9.16 11.57 6.19
C ALA A 9 -8.88 12.78 5.28
N VAL A 10 -9.52 12.87 4.11
CA VAL A 10 -9.27 13.95 3.14
C VAL A 10 -9.48 15.37 3.71
N PRO A 11 -10.58 15.70 4.40
CA PRO A 11 -10.76 17.06 4.93
C PRO A 11 -9.78 17.40 6.07
N ILE A 12 -9.41 16.42 6.90
CA ILE A 12 -8.39 16.61 7.95
C ILE A 12 -7.04 16.98 7.33
N TRP A 13 -6.70 16.37 6.20
CA TRP A 13 -5.48 16.65 5.45
C TRP A 13 -5.42 18.06 4.89
N PHE A 14 -6.52 18.53 4.30
CA PHE A 14 -6.61 19.91 3.84
C PHE A 14 -6.51 20.90 5.00
N LEU A 15 -7.10 20.58 6.15
CA LEU A 15 -7.00 21.41 7.35
C LEU A 15 -5.57 21.48 7.90
N VAL A 16 -4.91 20.33 8.08
CA VAL A 16 -3.53 20.26 8.62
C VAL A 16 -2.54 20.88 7.63
N GLY A 17 -2.61 20.51 6.36
CA GLY A 17 -1.75 21.07 5.33
C GLY A 17 -1.95 22.58 5.18
N GLY A 18 -3.20 23.03 5.14
CA GLY A 18 -3.54 24.46 5.02
C GLY A 18 -3.10 25.28 6.23
N THR A 19 -3.25 24.77 7.46
CA THR A 19 -2.80 25.48 8.67
C THR A 19 -1.28 25.60 8.76
N VAL A 20 -0.54 24.54 8.41
CA VAL A 20 0.92 24.57 8.37
C VAL A 20 1.44 25.52 7.29
N LEU A 21 0.84 25.49 6.10
CA LEU A 21 1.18 26.42 5.02
C LEU A 21 0.91 27.87 5.41
N TRP A 22 -0.25 28.14 6.01
CA TRP A 22 -0.63 29.48 6.45
C TRP A 22 0.31 30.02 7.54
N LEU A 23 0.66 29.20 8.54
CA LEU A 23 1.62 29.57 9.59
C LEU A 23 3.01 29.87 8.99
N GLY A 24 3.51 29.01 8.11
CA GLY A 24 4.82 29.26 7.48
C GLY A 24 4.81 30.48 6.58
N ALA A 25 3.76 30.68 5.77
CA ALA A 25 3.63 31.88 4.94
C ALA A 25 3.56 33.17 5.77
N LYS A 26 2.90 33.13 6.94
CA LYS A 26 2.76 34.28 7.84
C LYS A 26 4.05 34.66 8.57
N TYR A 27 4.86 33.67 8.99
CA TYR A 27 6.00 33.91 9.88
C TYR A 27 7.38 33.80 9.23
N SER A 28 7.55 33.01 8.17
CA SER A 28 8.87 32.71 7.59
C SER A 28 8.93 32.76 6.06
N GLY A 29 7.79 33.02 5.40
CA GLY A 29 7.67 33.15 3.95
C GLY A 29 7.11 31.88 3.29
N ILE A 30 6.61 32.05 2.06
CA ILE A 30 5.87 31.00 1.32
C ILE A 30 6.70 29.72 1.13
N PHE A 31 8.01 29.85 0.89
CA PHE A 31 8.91 28.70 0.74
C PHE A 31 9.02 27.85 2.01
N ALA A 32 9.12 28.50 3.18
CA ALA A 32 9.16 27.79 4.45
C ALA A 32 7.81 27.11 4.77
N GLY A 33 6.69 27.78 4.46
CA GLY A 33 5.36 27.18 4.56
C GLY A 33 5.16 25.95 3.68
N LEU A 34 5.65 25.97 2.45
CA LEU A 34 5.62 24.82 1.54
C LEU A 34 6.46 23.65 2.06
N LEU A 35 7.69 23.91 2.52
CA LEU A 35 8.57 22.87 3.05
C LEU A 35 8.01 22.23 4.32
N CYS A 36 7.48 23.03 5.26
CA CYS A 36 6.84 22.51 6.46
C CYS A 36 5.60 21.68 6.13
N SER A 37 4.80 22.13 5.16
CA SER A 37 3.62 21.38 4.73
C SER A 37 4.02 20.06 4.10
N ALA A 38 5.01 20.05 3.20
CA ALA A 38 5.52 18.82 2.60
C ALA A 38 6.08 17.85 3.65
N ALA A 39 6.80 18.34 4.65
CA ALA A 39 7.37 17.51 5.72
C ALA A 39 6.29 16.80 6.57
N VAL A 40 5.11 17.41 6.74
CA VAL A 40 3.98 16.79 7.45
C VAL A 40 3.15 15.92 6.51
N LEU A 41 2.88 16.39 5.29
CA LEU A 41 1.98 15.77 4.33
C LEU A 41 2.61 14.62 3.54
N LEU A 42 3.92 14.49 3.42
CA LEU A 42 4.53 13.32 2.75
C LEU A 42 4.44 12.02 3.58
N PRO A 43 4.95 11.98 4.84
CA PRO A 43 5.00 10.73 5.59
C PRO A 43 3.61 10.17 5.90
N PHE A 44 2.65 11.04 6.22
CA PHE A 44 1.28 10.58 6.46
C PHE A 44 0.62 10.05 5.18
N ALA A 45 0.93 10.62 4.00
CA ALA A 45 0.35 10.19 2.73
C ALA A 45 0.90 8.82 2.36
N TYR A 46 2.19 8.61 2.61
CA TYR A 46 2.84 7.31 2.48
C TYR A 46 2.16 6.24 3.34
N VAL A 47 1.84 6.55 4.61
CA VAL A 47 1.12 5.63 5.49
C VAL A 47 -0.27 5.31 4.95
N LEU A 48 -1.02 6.32 4.47
CA LEU A 48 -2.34 6.10 3.88
C LEU A 48 -2.27 5.20 2.65
N ILE A 49 -1.34 5.47 1.73
CA ILE A 49 -1.14 4.66 0.51
C ILE A 49 -0.80 3.22 0.90
N SER A 50 0.14 3.03 1.83
CA SER A 50 0.53 1.69 2.31
C SER A 50 -0.62 0.95 3.00
N THR A 51 -1.55 1.67 3.62
CA THR A 51 -2.71 1.09 4.31
C THR A 51 -3.85 0.75 3.34
N PHE A 52 -4.07 1.58 2.31
CA PHE A 52 -5.18 1.41 1.37
C PHE A 52 -4.83 0.62 0.12
N TYR A 53 -3.55 0.56 -0.23
CA TYR A 53 -3.01 -0.24 -1.32
C TYR A 53 -2.22 -1.42 -0.71
N PRO A 54 -2.91 -2.48 -0.25
CA PRO A 54 -2.25 -3.62 0.38
C PRO A 54 -1.23 -4.22 -0.58
N ALA A 55 -0.15 -4.78 -0.02
CA ALA A 55 0.89 -5.42 -0.80
C ALA A 55 0.29 -6.54 -1.66
N TRP A 56 0.23 -6.32 -2.98
CA TRP A 56 -0.12 -7.38 -3.91
C TRP A 56 0.96 -8.46 -3.88
N GLY A 57 0.54 -9.69 -3.59
CA GLY A 57 1.44 -10.84 -3.65
C GLY A 57 1.94 -11.03 -5.07
N ASP A 58 3.25 -11.10 -5.26
CA ASP A 58 3.79 -11.51 -6.57
C ASP A 58 3.27 -12.92 -6.87
N THR A 59 2.69 -13.12 -8.06
CA THR A 59 2.13 -14.40 -8.50
C THR A 59 3.00 -15.06 -9.55
N LYS A 60 4.17 -14.47 -9.83
CA LYS A 60 5.19 -15.07 -10.68
C LYS A 60 5.75 -16.32 -10.04
N CYS A 61 5.78 -17.38 -10.84
CA CYS A 61 6.45 -18.62 -10.50
C CYS A 61 7.98 -18.44 -10.58
N PRO A 62 8.75 -18.83 -9.55
CA PRO A 62 10.21 -18.72 -9.55
C PRO A 62 10.88 -19.57 -10.64
N ARG A 63 10.20 -20.61 -11.14
CA ARG A 63 10.74 -21.53 -12.15
C ARG A 63 10.48 -21.08 -13.58
N CYS A 64 9.27 -20.66 -13.92
CA CYS A 64 8.87 -20.33 -15.30
C CYS A 64 8.56 -18.85 -15.53
N GLY A 65 8.55 -18.02 -14.48
CA GLY A 65 8.30 -16.58 -14.55
C GLY A 65 6.85 -16.17 -14.88
N LYS A 66 5.97 -17.12 -15.19
CA LYS A 66 4.56 -16.84 -15.52
C LYS A 66 3.75 -16.51 -14.26
N PRO A 67 2.77 -15.59 -14.33
CA PRO A 67 1.85 -15.25 -13.24
C PRO A 67 0.78 -16.33 -13.07
N ALA A 68 1.20 -17.52 -12.65
CA ALA A 68 0.36 -18.73 -12.62
C ALA A 68 0.52 -19.52 -11.31
N LEU A 69 1.09 -18.87 -10.28
CA LEU A 69 1.22 -19.47 -8.95
C LEU A 69 -0.13 -19.37 -8.21
N GLN A 70 -0.56 -20.46 -7.60
CA GLN A 70 -1.82 -20.61 -6.86
C GLN A 70 -1.61 -21.45 -5.60
N ARG A 71 -2.55 -21.40 -4.65
CA ARG A 71 -2.54 -22.31 -3.51
C ARG A 71 -3.06 -23.71 -3.89
N PRO A 72 -2.45 -24.79 -3.38
CA PRO A 72 -2.98 -26.14 -3.54
C PRO A 72 -4.31 -26.33 -2.80
N ASP A 73 -4.42 -25.79 -1.58
CA ASP A 73 -5.64 -25.79 -0.76
C ASP A 73 -5.94 -24.36 -0.27
N PRO A 74 -7.11 -23.78 -0.59
CA PRO A 74 -7.48 -22.43 -0.14
C PRO A 74 -7.63 -22.29 1.38
N LYS A 75 -7.73 -23.39 2.13
CA LYS A 75 -7.78 -23.38 3.60
C LYS A 75 -6.40 -23.33 4.26
N VAL A 76 -5.34 -23.59 3.49
CA VAL A 76 -3.96 -23.69 4.00
C VAL A 76 -3.15 -22.57 3.39
N ALA A 77 -2.64 -21.66 4.23
CA ALA A 77 -1.82 -20.53 3.78
C ALA A 77 -0.39 -20.94 3.37
N LEU A 78 -0.06 -22.22 3.52
CA LEU A 78 1.23 -22.83 3.24
C LEU A 78 1.15 -23.63 1.93
N GLY A 79 2.19 -23.53 1.13
CA GLY A 79 2.34 -24.30 -0.09
C GLY A 79 1.82 -23.56 -1.32
N VAL A 80 2.53 -23.77 -2.43
CA VAL A 80 2.21 -23.15 -3.71
C VAL A 80 2.31 -24.17 -4.83
N ARG A 81 1.49 -23.97 -5.86
CA ARG A 81 1.49 -24.75 -7.10
C ARG A 81 1.41 -23.81 -8.30
N CYS A 82 2.22 -24.07 -9.31
CA CYS A 82 2.16 -23.35 -10.59
C CYS A 82 1.34 -24.15 -11.61
N THR A 83 0.23 -23.58 -12.09
CA THR A 83 -0.62 -24.22 -13.10
C THR A 83 0.03 -24.26 -14.49
N ALA A 84 1.05 -23.43 -14.74
CA ALA A 84 1.69 -23.34 -16.05
C ALA A 84 2.87 -24.30 -16.27
N CYS A 85 3.61 -24.69 -15.21
CA CYS A 85 4.78 -25.55 -15.33
C CYS A 85 4.81 -26.72 -14.33
N GLY A 86 3.80 -26.83 -13.45
CA GLY A 86 3.72 -27.90 -12.45
C GLY A 86 4.72 -27.77 -11.30
N PHE A 87 5.33 -26.60 -11.11
CA PHE A 87 6.16 -26.34 -9.94
C PHE A 87 5.31 -26.41 -8.66
N GLU A 88 5.78 -27.17 -7.67
CA GLU A 88 5.14 -27.32 -6.36
C GLU A 88 6.20 -27.13 -5.28
N ASP A 89 5.85 -26.33 -4.28
CA ASP A 89 6.68 -26.13 -3.09
C ASP A 89 5.73 -26.10 -1.88
N PRO A 90 5.75 -27.13 -1.02
CA PRO A 90 4.84 -27.24 0.13
C PRO A 90 5.23 -26.33 1.30
N GLU A 91 6.47 -25.82 1.35
CA GLU A 91 6.98 -25.01 2.46
C GLU A 91 6.87 -23.50 2.18
N MET A 92 6.71 -23.11 0.92
CA MET A 92 6.60 -21.70 0.54
C MET A 92 5.32 -21.06 1.12
N TYR A 93 5.51 -20.15 2.07
CA TYR A 93 4.42 -19.33 2.61
C TYR A 93 4.17 -18.09 1.73
N ARG A 94 2.91 -17.91 1.28
CA ARG A 94 2.47 -16.70 0.56
C ARG A 94 1.06 -16.31 0.98
N ALA A 95 0.93 -15.16 1.63
CA ALA A 95 -0.33 -14.69 2.24
C ALA A 95 -1.39 -14.18 1.23
N TYR A 96 -0.99 -13.75 0.02
CA TYR A 96 -1.85 -13.00 -0.90
C TYR A 96 -1.98 -13.62 -2.31
N LEU A 97 -1.98 -14.96 -2.42
CA LEU A 97 -2.08 -15.64 -3.72
C LEU A 97 -3.49 -15.65 -4.33
N ASP A 98 -4.52 -15.56 -3.49
CA ASP A 98 -5.91 -15.82 -3.89
C ASP A 98 -6.72 -14.52 -4.10
N GLU A 99 -6.09 -13.36 -3.95
CA GLU A 99 -6.76 -12.04 -4.01
C GLU A 99 -6.85 -11.47 -5.44
N MET A 100 -6.71 -12.31 -6.48
CA MET A 100 -6.81 -11.92 -7.90
C MET A 100 -8.19 -12.11 -8.50
#